data_AF-A0A482VVI1-F1
#
_entry.id   AF-A0A482VVI1-F1
#
_cell.length_a   1.000
_cell.length_b   1.000
_cell.length_c   1.000
_cell.angle_alpha   90.00
_cell.angle_beta   90.00
_cell.angle_gamma   90.00
#
_symmetry.space_group_name_H-M   'P 1'
#
loop_
_entity.id
_entity.type
_entity.pdbx_description
1 polymer ?
#
loop_
_entity_poly.entity_id
_entity_poly.type
_entity_poly.pdbx_seq_one_letter_code
_entity_poly.pdbx_strand_id
1 'polypeptide(L)'
;MTNTKENKIVAEYYSPLNIRQPSELQQFKNSYKSFTQDKKLNIPKNISEVTQIKNCNFATEYLNSTVNKKLTKADFSKSKSISRNSLNMGLNSVGIEI
;
A
#
# COMPACT_ATOMS: atom_id res chain seq x y z
N MET A 1 -12.85 27.62 -69.17
CA MET A 1 -13.82 26.80 -68.43
C MET A 1 -13.05 25.81 -67.55
N THR A 2 -12.95 26.10 -66.26
CA THR A 2 -12.23 25.29 -65.27
C THR A 2 -13.15 24.20 -64.73
N ASN A 3 -12.93 22.95 -65.10
CA ASN A 3 -13.64 21.79 -64.55
C ASN A 3 -12.88 21.27 -63.33
N THR A 4 -13.12 21.87 -62.17
CA THR A 4 -12.64 21.34 -60.90
C THR A 4 -13.63 20.26 -60.45
N LYS A 5 -13.33 18.99 -60.72
CA LYS A 5 -14.09 17.86 -60.16
C LYS A 5 -13.82 17.80 -58.65
N GLU A 6 -14.77 18.25 -57.86
CA GLU A 6 -14.78 18.09 -56.42
C GLU A 6 -14.86 16.59 -56.08
N ASN A 7 -13.70 15.98 -55.80
CA ASN A 7 -13.62 14.64 -55.23
C ASN A 7 -14.11 14.72 -53.77
N LYS A 8 -15.43 14.53 -53.57
CA LYS A 8 -16.01 14.31 -52.24
C LYS A 8 -15.49 12.97 -51.70
N ILE A 9 -14.54 13.04 -50.78
CA ILE A 9 -14.09 11.90 -49.99
C ILE A 9 -15.22 11.59 -48.99
N VAL A 10 -15.98 10.53 -49.27
CA VAL A 10 -16.96 9.98 -48.33
C VAL A 10 -16.17 9.28 -47.22
N ALA A 11 -16.21 9.82 -46.01
CA ALA A 11 -15.65 9.16 -44.85
C ALA A 11 -16.57 7.99 -44.46
N GLU A 12 -16.16 6.75 -44.76
CA GLU A 12 -16.79 5.57 -44.21
C GLU A 12 -16.63 5.60 -42.68
N TYR A 13 -17.75 5.75 -41.97
CA TYR A 13 -17.77 5.70 -40.52
C TYR A 13 -17.32 4.31 -40.07
N TYR A 14 -16.18 4.25 -39.36
CA TYR A 14 -15.70 3.04 -38.73
C TYR A 14 -16.79 2.43 -37.84
N SER A 15 -17.20 1.20 -38.14
CA SER A 15 -18.03 0.40 -37.23
C SER A 15 -17.30 0.27 -35.88
N PRO A 16 -17.98 0.45 -34.73
CA PRO A 16 -17.36 0.28 -33.43
C PRO A 16 -16.83 -1.16 -33.33
N LEU A 17 -15.52 -1.31 -33.11
CA LEU A 17 -14.92 -2.62 -32.86
C LEU A 17 -15.66 -3.28 -31.69
N ASN A 18 -16.25 -4.45 -31.92
CA ASN A 18 -16.79 -5.32 -30.88
C ASN A 18 -15.81 -5.32 -29.70
N ILE A 19 -16.28 -4.87 -28.52
CA ILE A 19 -15.47 -4.77 -27.32
C ILE A 19 -14.90 -6.16 -27.06
N ARG A 20 -13.62 -6.34 -27.38
CA ARG A 20 -12.95 -7.64 -27.27
C ARG A 20 -12.97 -8.04 -25.81
N GLN A 21 -13.53 -9.21 -25.53
CA GLN A 21 -13.43 -9.79 -24.20
C GLN A 21 -11.95 -9.91 -23.82
N PRO A 22 -11.53 -9.42 -22.64
CA PRO A 22 -10.14 -9.48 -22.24
C PRO A 22 -9.69 -10.93 -22.18
N SER A 23 -8.48 -11.22 -22.67
CA SER A 23 -7.91 -12.58 -22.57
C SER A 23 -7.71 -12.98 -21.11
N GLU A 24 -7.63 -14.28 -20.82
CA GLU A 24 -7.37 -14.78 -19.46
C GLU A 24 -6.12 -14.16 -18.85
N LEU A 25 -5.05 -13.99 -19.64
CA LEU A 25 -3.83 -13.31 -19.19
C LEU A 25 -4.05 -11.84 -18.89
N GLN A 26 -4.92 -11.16 -19.65
CA GLN A 26 -5.30 -9.77 -19.38
C GLN A 26 -6.18 -9.68 -18.13
N GLN A 27 -7.11 -10.61 -17.93
CA GLN A 27 -7.94 -10.71 -16.72
C GLN A 27 -7.08 -10.98 -15.48
N PHE A 28 -6.11 -11.89 -15.59
CA PHE A 28 -5.11 -12.16 -14.55
C PHE A 28 -4.28 -10.91 -14.24
N LYS A 29 -3.72 -10.22 -15.24
CA LYS A 29 -2.99 -8.96 -15.00
C LYS A 29 -3.89 -7.89 -14.35
N ASN A 30 -5.15 -7.83 -14.74
CA ASN A 30 -6.12 -6.89 -14.18
C ASN A 30 -6.46 -7.21 -12.71
N SER A 31 -6.47 -8.48 -12.30
CA SER A 31 -6.73 -8.86 -10.90
C SER A 31 -5.62 -8.39 -9.94
N TYR A 32 -4.36 -8.33 -10.39
CA TYR A 32 -3.26 -7.70 -9.62
C TYR A 32 -3.24 -6.17 -9.73
N LYS A 33 -3.84 -5.60 -10.79
CA LYS A 33 -3.98 -4.15 -10.95
C LYS A 33 -4.94 -3.56 -9.90
N SER A 34 -5.99 -4.30 -9.54
CA SER A 34 -6.87 -3.95 -8.41
C SER A 34 -6.15 -3.96 -7.05
N PHE A 35 -5.04 -4.71 -6.90
CA PHE A 35 -4.22 -4.67 -5.69
C PHE A 35 -3.36 -3.40 -5.57
N THR A 36 -3.21 -2.64 -6.66
CA THR A 36 -2.32 -1.46 -6.71
C THR A 36 -3.04 -0.12 -6.81
N GLN A 37 -4.37 -0.09 -6.69
CA GLN A 37 -5.17 1.12 -6.87
C GLN A 37 -6.16 1.45 -5.75
N ASP A 38 -6.00 0.87 -4.56
CA ASP A 38 -6.54 1.50 -3.34
C ASP A 38 -5.51 2.48 -2.79
N LYS A 39 -5.96 3.68 -2.43
CA LYS A 39 -5.16 4.82 -1.98
C LYS A 39 -4.06 4.40 -1.01
N LYS A 40 -2.81 4.46 -1.49
CA LYS A 40 -1.53 4.03 -0.89
C LYS A 40 -1.10 4.74 0.41
N LEU A 41 -2.02 5.00 1.35
CA LEU A 41 -1.65 5.68 2.60
C LEU A 41 -1.02 4.74 3.64
N ASN A 42 -1.37 3.44 3.62
CA ASN A 42 -1.00 2.51 4.70
C ASN A 42 -0.23 1.27 4.26
N ILE A 43 0.22 1.19 3.00
CA ILE A 43 1.07 0.08 2.55
C ILE A 43 2.53 0.49 2.72
N PRO A 44 3.32 -0.23 3.53
CA PRO A 44 4.74 0.09 3.73
C PRO A 44 5.49 0.03 2.41
N LYS A 45 6.25 1.07 2.09
CA LYS A 45 7.01 1.18 0.83
C LYS A 45 8.26 0.31 0.83
N ASN A 46 8.79 -0.01 2.00
CA ASN A 46 10.02 -0.76 2.17
C ASN A 46 10.05 -1.52 3.50
N ILE A 47 11.04 -2.41 3.66
CA ILE A 47 11.22 -3.23 4.86
C ILE A 47 11.51 -2.40 6.13
N SER A 48 12.10 -1.21 5.97
CA SER A 48 12.37 -0.29 7.07
C SER A 48 11.06 0.27 7.64
N GLU A 49 10.13 0.69 6.79
CA GLU A 49 8.78 1.10 7.20
C GLU A 49 8.01 -0.04 7.88
N VAL A 50 8.11 -1.27 7.36
CA VAL A 50 7.53 -2.46 8.03
C VAL A 50 8.11 -2.64 9.43
N THR A 51 9.43 -2.45 9.58
CA THR A 51 10.12 -2.58 10.87
C THR A 51 9.70 -1.47 11.83
N GLN A 52 9.57 -0.24 11.33
CA GLN A 52 9.11 0.90 12.12
C GLN A 52 7.67 0.68 12.62
N ILE A 53 6.77 0.23 11.76
CA ILE A 53 5.38 -0.10 12.14
C ILE A 53 5.35 -1.18 13.22
N LYS A 54 6.15 -2.25 13.07
CA LYS A 54 6.27 -3.29 14.09
C LYS A 54 6.76 -2.74 15.43
N ASN A 55 7.80 -1.92 15.41
CA ASN A 55 8.33 -1.29 16.62
C ASN A 55 7.29 -0.39 17.29
N CYS A 56 6.56 0.42 16.52
CA CYS A 56 5.45 1.23 17.03
C CYS A 56 4.34 0.37 17.65
N ASN A 57 3.98 -0.75 17.03
CA ASN A 57 2.98 -1.68 17.58
C ASN A 57 3.43 -2.24 18.94
N PHE A 58 4.70 -2.63 19.09
CA PHE A 58 5.25 -3.06 20.38
C PHE A 58 5.19 -1.96 21.44
N ALA A 59 5.47 -0.70 21.06
CA ALA A 59 5.38 0.43 21.97
C ALA A 59 3.93 0.67 22.44
N THR A 60 2.97 0.66 21.52
CA THR A 60 1.54 0.79 21.86
C THR A 60 1.07 -0.34 22.79
N GLU A 61 1.44 -1.58 22.50
CA GLU A 61 1.13 -2.73 23.36
C GLU A 61 1.76 -2.59 24.76
N TYR A 62 3.02 -2.15 24.82
CA TYR A 62 3.71 -1.91 26.09
C TYR A 62 2.99 -0.84 26.92
N LEU A 63 2.66 0.30 26.31
CA LEU A 63 1.97 1.41 26.99
C LEU A 63 0.57 1.01 27.48
N ASN A 64 -0.19 0.28 26.67
CA ASN A 64 -1.50 -0.25 27.10
C ASN A 64 -1.36 -1.25 28.26
N SER A 65 -0.26 -2.01 28.28
CA SER A 65 0.02 -2.97 29.35
C SER A 65 0.46 -2.27 30.65
N THR A 66 1.18 -1.16 30.56
CA THR A 66 1.63 -0.40 31.75
C THR A 66 0.52 0.36 32.45
N VAL A 67 -0.57 0.70 31.75
CA VAL A 67 -1.77 1.31 32.36
C VAL A 67 -2.38 0.41 33.44
N ASN A 68 -2.42 -0.91 33.20
CA ASN A 68 -3.11 -1.86 34.08
C ASN A 68 -2.16 -2.65 34.99
N LYS A 69 -0.88 -2.75 34.64
CA LYS A 69 0.12 -3.54 35.38
C LYS A 69 1.44 -2.78 35.43
N LYS A 70 2.14 -2.85 36.56
CA LYS A 70 3.49 -2.31 36.69
C LYS A 70 4.48 -3.23 35.95
N LEU A 71 4.52 -3.11 34.61
CA LEU A 71 5.34 -3.94 33.73
C LEU A 71 6.60 -3.19 33.31
N THR A 72 7.78 -3.76 33.58
CA THR A 72 9.03 -3.16 33.14
C THR A 72 9.27 -3.41 31.65
N LYS A 73 10.05 -2.54 30.99
CA LYS A 73 10.48 -2.75 29.59
C LYS A 73 11.17 -4.10 29.40
N ALA A 74 11.89 -4.58 30.44
CA ALA A 74 12.58 -5.85 30.46
C ALA A 74 11.62 -7.03 30.32
N ASP A 75 10.61 -7.06 31.18
CA ASP A 75 9.65 -8.16 31.27
C ASP A 75 8.78 -8.21 30.02
N PHE A 76 8.37 -7.05 29.50
CA PHE A 76 7.66 -6.96 28.23
C PHE A 76 8.49 -7.45 27.05
N SER A 77 9.76 -7.01 26.96
CA SER A 77 10.64 -7.43 25.87
C SER A 77 10.88 -8.94 25.89
N LYS A 78 11.03 -9.52 27.08
CA LYS A 78 11.17 -10.96 27.28
C LYS A 78 9.90 -11.73 26.92
N SER A 79 8.72 -11.24 27.31
CA SER A 79 7.44 -11.92 27.04
C SER A 79 7.07 -11.92 25.57
N LYS A 80 7.46 -10.88 24.82
CA LYS A 80 7.23 -10.75 23.38
C LYS A 80 8.39 -11.28 22.53
N SER A 81 9.45 -11.79 23.15
CA SER A 81 10.68 -12.25 22.47
C SER A 81 11.26 -11.17 21.53
N ILE A 82 11.22 -9.91 21.96
CA ILE A 82 11.78 -8.78 21.21
C ILE A 82 13.00 -8.21 21.91
N SER A 83 13.85 -7.51 21.14
CA SER A 83 14.94 -6.75 21.74
C SER A 83 14.40 -5.49 22.44
N ARG A 84 15.05 -5.08 23.53
CA ARG A 84 14.78 -3.78 24.16
C ARG A 84 14.97 -2.61 23.19
N ASN A 85 15.93 -2.73 22.26
CA ASN A 85 16.18 -1.69 21.27
C ASN A 85 14.99 -1.50 20.32
N SER A 86 14.37 -2.58 19.86
CA SER A 86 13.15 -2.53 19.03
C SER A 86 12.01 -1.81 19.75
N LEU A 87 11.80 -2.14 21.03
CA LEU A 87 10.80 -1.44 21.85
C LEU A 87 11.16 0.05 22.02
N ASN A 88 12.43 0.35 22.26
CA ASN A 88 12.89 1.71 22.44
C ASN A 88 12.72 2.57 21.17
N MET A 89 13.06 2.02 20.01
CA MET A 89 12.82 2.67 18.72
C MET A 89 11.33 2.97 18.50
N GLY A 90 10.46 2.05 18.92
CA GLY A 90 9.01 2.25 18.88
C GLY A 90 8.55 3.38 19.81
N LEU A 91 9.03 3.38 21.06
CA LEU A 91 8.71 4.38 22.07
C LEU A 91 9.17 5.79 21.65
N ASN A 92 10.39 5.91 21.11
CA ASN A 92 10.89 7.15 20.53
C ASN A 92 9.99 7.64 19.37
N SER A 93 9.51 6.73 18.53
CA SER A 93 8.63 7.06 17.39
C SER A 93 7.25 7.57 17.81
N VAL A 94 6.80 7.23 19.03
CA VAL A 94 5.54 7.74 19.61
C VAL A 94 5.77 8.90 20.60
N GLY A 95 6.98 9.46 20.64
CA GLY A 95 7.32 10.66 21.41
C GLY A 95 7.65 10.42 22.89
N ILE A 96 7.98 9.19 23.27
CA ILE A 96 8.42 8.87 24.63
C ILE A 96 9.93 8.84 24.68
N GLU A 97 10.52 9.78 25.42
CA GLU A 97 11.95 9.78 25.72
C GLU A 97 12.33 8.60 26.65
N ILE A 98 13.51 8.04 26.45
CA ILE A 98 13.93 6.74 27.02
C ILE A 98 15.21 6.85 27.81
#